data_AF-W6NHF2-F1
#
_entry.id   AF-W6NHF2-F1
#
_cell.length_a   1.000
_cell.length_b   1.000
_cell.length_c   1.000
_cell.angle_alpha   90.00
_cell.angle_beta   90.00
_cell.angle_gamma   90.00
#
_symmetry.space_group_name_H-M   'P 1'
#
loop_
_entity.id
_entity.type
_entity.pdbx_description
1 polymer ?
#
loop_
_entity_poly.entity_id
_entity_poly.type
_entity_poly.pdbx_seq_one_letter_code
_entity_poly.pdbx_strand_id
1 'polypeptide(L)'
;MITAKGYVTMDELDLEVFAPHGFRLVGETDTIPLLDFIQKPTCEEVFDEWLKIALANDQYRVPPKIIPPSLAKKYLMNGHAHLIEEYRSDRPEGQEHVWSQIPKWLEMPVDELYKISLYGKSGSLFFLGLPRGSDTVVFNLHRIYGPLRLAMVMTGYELVATFRDDSPVPASLDRSHFDLGRGQFVQDLFVLRKL
;
A
#
# COMPACT_ATOMS: atom_id res chain seq x y z
N MET A 1 2.82 19.42 -4.51
CA MET A 1 2.16 18.18 -4.98
C MET A 1 0.65 18.30 -4.81
N ILE A 2 -0.17 17.84 -5.78
CA ILE A 2 -1.63 17.86 -5.65
C ILE A 2 -2.10 16.65 -4.84
N THR A 3 -2.96 16.92 -3.84
CA THR A 3 -3.60 15.94 -2.95
C THR A 3 -5.08 16.26 -2.79
N ALA A 4 -5.80 15.50 -1.97
CA ALA A 4 -7.20 15.81 -1.65
C ALA A 4 -7.39 17.16 -0.93
N LYS A 5 -6.34 17.70 -0.29
CA LYS A 5 -6.32 19.06 0.29
C LYS A 5 -5.98 20.16 -0.73
N GLY A 6 -5.72 19.80 -1.99
CA GLY A 6 -5.18 20.70 -3.00
C GLY A 6 -3.66 20.63 -3.07
N TYR A 7 -3.03 21.74 -3.48
CA TYR A 7 -1.57 21.81 -3.63
C TYR A 7 -0.90 21.95 -2.27
N VAL A 8 -0.01 21.00 -1.94
CA VAL A 8 0.72 20.91 -0.67
C VAL A 8 2.22 20.81 -0.91
N THR A 9 3.02 21.24 0.06
CA THR A 9 4.49 21.20 -0.03
C THR A 9 5.04 19.82 0.34
N MET A 10 6.30 19.53 -0.03
CA MET A 10 6.95 18.27 0.38
C MET A 10 7.21 18.21 1.89
N ASP A 11 7.55 19.33 2.52
CA ASP A 11 7.72 19.42 3.98
C ASP A 11 6.42 19.10 4.73
N GLU A 12 5.29 19.63 4.23
CA GLU A 12 3.96 19.30 4.78
C GLU A 12 3.65 17.81 4.62
N LEU A 13 3.98 17.21 3.46
CA LEU A 13 3.79 15.77 3.25
C LEU A 13 4.69 14.92 4.16
N ASP A 14 5.94 15.32 4.38
CA ASP A 14 6.83 14.60 5.29
C ASP A 14 6.29 14.61 6.72
N LEU A 15 5.81 15.77 7.19
CA LEU A 15 5.29 15.94 8.54
C LEU A 15 3.90 15.32 8.74
N GLU A 16 2.98 15.51 7.79
CA GLU A 16 1.59 15.09 7.93
C GLU A 16 1.28 13.71 7.35
N VAL A 17 2.10 13.20 6.42
CA VAL A 17 1.85 11.92 5.76
C VAL A 17 2.94 10.91 6.08
N PHE A 18 4.20 11.18 5.76
CA PHE A 18 5.25 10.15 5.80
C PHE A 18 5.70 9.83 7.22
N ALA A 19 6.07 10.84 8.02
CA ALA A 19 6.55 10.63 9.39
C ALA A 19 5.53 9.92 10.30
N PRO A 20 4.22 10.27 10.28
CA PRO A 20 3.21 9.53 11.04
C PRO A 20 3.05 8.07 10.63
N HIS A 21 3.52 7.68 9.44
CA HIS A 21 3.50 6.31 8.94
C HIS A 21 4.87 5.63 9.02
N GLY A 22 5.86 6.23 9.69
CA GLY A 22 7.18 5.63 9.91
C GLY A 22 8.17 5.84 8.76
N PHE A 23 7.91 6.78 7.86
CA PHE A 23 8.76 7.11 6.72
C PHE A 23 9.34 8.51 6.84
N ARG A 24 10.48 8.74 6.19
CA ARG A 24 11.08 10.06 6.02
C ARG A 24 11.33 10.32 4.55
N LEU A 25 11.11 11.54 4.11
CA LEU A 25 11.49 12.00 2.78
C LEU A 25 13.03 12.03 2.66
N VAL A 26 13.55 11.38 1.62
CA VAL A 26 15.00 11.39 1.32
C VAL A 26 15.33 12.03 -0.03
N GLY A 27 14.33 12.21 -0.88
CA GLY A 27 14.50 12.90 -2.15
C GLY A 27 13.18 13.23 -2.81
N GLU A 28 13.18 14.32 -3.55
CA GLU A 28 12.07 14.70 -4.42
C GLU A 28 12.29 14.07 -5.80
N THR A 29 11.27 13.38 -6.31
CA THR A 29 11.17 13.14 -7.75
C THR A 29 9.96 13.88 -8.26
N ASP A 30 9.97 14.19 -9.56
CA ASP A 30 8.86 14.88 -10.22
C ASP A 30 7.55 14.05 -10.20
N THR A 31 7.62 12.76 -9.87
CA THR A 31 6.48 11.84 -9.98
C THR A 31 6.10 11.18 -8.65
N ILE A 32 7.02 10.43 -8.01
CA ILE A 32 6.80 9.65 -6.78
C ILE A 32 7.89 10.01 -5.76
N PRO A 33 7.56 10.58 -4.59
CA PRO A 33 8.55 10.91 -3.56
C PRO A 33 9.43 9.72 -3.20
N LEU A 34 10.73 9.95 -2.98
CA LEU A 34 11.64 8.92 -2.49
C LEU A 34 11.64 8.98 -0.97
N LEU A 35 11.34 7.84 -0.37
CA LEU A 35 11.27 7.69 1.08
C LEU A 35 12.31 6.67 1.56
N ASP A 36 12.61 6.77 2.84
CA ASP A 36 13.29 5.74 3.62
C ASP A 36 12.52 5.52 4.92
N PHE A 37 12.76 4.40 5.59
CA PHE A 37 12.18 4.15 6.89
C PHE A 37 12.84 5.05 7.95
N ILE A 38 12.05 5.63 8.85
CA ILE A 38 12.57 6.22 10.08
C ILE A 38 13.14 5.10 10.95
N GLN A 39 12.34 4.06 11.15
CA GLN A 39 12.73 2.80 11.75
C GLN A 39 12.05 1.71 10.94
N LYS A 40 12.87 0.87 10.29
CA LYS A 40 12.33 -0.23 9.50
C LYS A 40 11.72 -1.27 10.45
N PRO A 41 10.42 -1.59 10.33
CA PRO A 41 9.81 -2.57 11.20
C PRO A 41 10.33 -3.97 10.89
N THR A 42 10.40 -4.81 11.91
CA THR A 42 10.70 -6.24 11.76
C THR A 42 9.47 -7.00 11.26
N CYS A 43 9.67 -8.19 10.70
CA CYS A 43 8.55 -9.05 10.31
C CYS A 43 7.66 -9.42 11.50
N GLU A 44 8.25 -9.60 12.69
CA GLU A 44 7.55 -9.89 13.94
C GLU A 44 6.66 -8.71 14.34
N GLU A 45 7.18 -7.48 14.36
CA GLU A 45 6.40 -6.29 14.69
C GLU A 45 5.20 -6.09 13.74
N VAL A 46 5.43 -6.26 12.42
CA VAL A 46 4.36 -6.16 11.42
C VAL A 46 3.29 -7.23 11.63
N PHE A 47 3.72 -8.47 11.87
CA PHE A 47 2.81 -9.60 12.08
C PHE A 47 2.02 -9.45 13.38
N ASP A 48 2.66 -9.05 14.46
CA ASP A 48 2.03 -8.88 15.77
C ASP A 48 1.03 -7.73 15.77
N GLU A 49 1.35 -6.59 15.12
CA GLU A 49 0.38 -5.51 14.94
C GLU A 49 -0.84 -6.01 14.16
N TRP A 50 -0.62 -6.71 13.04
CA TRP A 50 -1.69 -7.27 12.23
C TRP A 50 -2.54 -8.27 13.04
N LEU A 51 -1.89 -9.20 13.75
CA LEU A 51 -2.55 -10.25 14.54
C LEU A 51 -3.39 -9.64 15.66
N LYS A 52 -2.86 -8.63 16.36
CA LYS A 52 -3.60 -7.88 17.38
C LYS A 52 -4.87 -7.23 16.81
N ILE A 53 -4.77 -6.60 15.63
CA ILE A 53 -5.93 -5.99 14.96
C ILE A 53 -6.92 -7.07 14.53
N ALA A 54 -6.44 -8.18 13.95
CA ALA A 54 -7.28 -9.28 13.50
C ALA A 54 -8.07 -9.91 14.67
N LEU A 55 -7.40 -10.22 15.78
CA LEU A 55 -8.03 -10.77 16.98
C LEU A 55 -9.03 -9.80 17.64
N ALA A 56 -8.79 -8.49 17.57
CA ALA A 56 -9.71 -7.49 18.09
C ALA A 56 -10.98 -7.33 17.22
N ASN A 57 -10.95 -7.77 15.96
CA ASN A 57 -12.04 -7.67 15.01
C ASN A 57 -12.63 -9.06 14.74
N ASP A 58 -13.56 -9.47 15.60
CA ASP A 58 -14.29 -10.72 15.49
C ASP A 58 -14.94 -10.91 14.11
N GLN A 59 -14.74 -12.10 13.52
CA GLN A 59 -15.30 -12.56 12.26
C GLN A 59 -16.84 -12.51 12.20
N TYR A 60 -17.51 -12.52 13.35
CA TYR A 60 -18.98 -12.44 13.45
C TYR A 60 -19.52 -11.02 13.54
N ARG A 61 -18.67 -10.00 13.73
CA ARG A 61 -19.14 -8.60 13.77
C ARG A 61 -19.55 -8.14 12.37
N VAL A 62 -20.70 -7.49 12.28
CA VAL A 62 -21.13 -6.76 11.08
C VAL A 62 -20.01 -5.78 10.72
N PRO A 63 -19.41 -5.87 9.51
CA PRO A 63 -18.35 -4.96 9.14
C PRO A 63 -18.86 -3.51 9.21
N PRO A 64 -18.03 -2.57 9.68
CA PRO A 64 -18.41 -1.17 9.70
C PRO A 64 -18.70 -0.70 8.28
N LYS A 65 -19.80 0.03 8.09
CA LYS A 65 -20.21 0.58 6.79
C LYS A 65 -19.55 1.92 6.45
N ILE A 66 -18.87 2.52 7.43
CA ILE A 66 -18.09 3.74 7.28
C ILE A 66 -16.76 3.59 8.02
N ILE A 67 -15.77 4.40 7.66
CA ILE A 67 -14.51 4.47 8.42
C ILE A 67 -14.83 5.01 9.82
N PRO A 68 -14.45 4.32 10.91
CA PRO A 68 -14.59 4.87 12.25
C PRO A 68 -13.91 6.25 12.33
N PRO A 69 -14.56 7.29 12.88
CA PRO A 69 -14.01 8.65 12.89
C PRO A 69 -12.60 8.74 13.49
N SER A 70 -12.31 7.91 14.49
CA SER A 70 -10.98 7.81 15.12
C SER A 70 -9.88 7.32 14.18
N LEU A 71 -10.23 6.57 13.14
CA LEU A 71 -9.29 6.00 12.17
C LEU A 71 -9.24 6.79 10.86
N ALA A 72 -10.18 7.71 10.63
CA ALA A 72 -10.26 8.49 9.39
C ALA A 72 -8.96 9.21 9.07
N LYS A 73 -8.34 9.86 10.06
CA LYS A 73 -7.02 10.51 9.90
C LYS A 73 -5.93 9.54 9.46
N LYS A 74 -5.88 8.35 10.04
CA LYS A 74 -4.89 7.31 9.66
C LYS A 74 -5.12 6.84 8.22
N TYR A 75 -6.34 6.41 7.88
CA TYR A 75 -6.61 5.87 6.55
C TYR A 75 -6.55 6.90 5.41
N LEU A 76 -6.92 8.15 5.70
CA LEU A 76 -6.95 9.23 4.73
C LEU A 76 -5.65 10.05 4.71
N MET A 77 -4.60 9.57 5.39
CA MET A 77 -3.29 10.26 5.47
C MET A 77 -3.49 11.72 5.88
N ASN A 78 -4.10 11.95 7.03
CA ASN A 78 -4.47 13.28 7.55
C ASN A 78 -5.30 14.15 6.59
N GLY A 79 -6.08 13.51 5.71
CA GLY A 79 -6.95 14.18 4.74
C GLY A 79 -6.29 14.43 3.38
N HIS A 80 -5.05 13.98 3.16
CA HIS A 80 -4.38 14.09 1.85
C HIS A 80 -4.87 13.05 0.84
N ALA A 81 -5.57 12.00 1.27
CA ALA A 81 -6.29 11.08 0.39
C ALA A 81 -7.79 11.34 0.34
N HIS A 82 -8.38 11.07 -0.83
CA HIS A 82 -9.82 11.08 -0.99
C HIS A 82 -10.46 9.87 -0.31
N LEU A 83 -11.70 10.04 0.13
CA LEU A 83 -12.59 8.96 0.55
C LEU A 83 -13.69 8.80 -0.49
N ILE A 84 -13.97 7.57 -0.88
CA ILE A 84 -15.19 7.19 -1.59
C ILE A 84 -15.94 6.22 -0.69
N GLU A 85 -17.14 6.62 -0.30
CA GLU A 85 -18.05 5.80 0.49
C GLU A 85 -18.78 4.84 -0.43
N GLU A 86 -18.08 3.77 -0.78
CA GLU A 86 -18.71 2.57 -1.30
C GLU A 86 -18.52 1.47 -0.27
N TYR A 87 -19.37 0.45 -0.32
CA TYR A 87 -19.26 -0.67 0.59
C TYR A 87 -19.79 -1.91 -0.12
N ARG A 88 -18.92 -2.92 -0.23
CA ARG A 88 -19.29 -4.25 -0.68
C ARG A 88 -18.81 -5.25 0.35
N SER A 89 -19.67 -6.17 0.77
CA SER A 89 -19.30 -7.25 1.68
C SER A 89 -19.35 -8.55 0.92
N ASP A 90 -18.20 -8.99 0.42
CA ASP A 90 -18.03 -10.29 -0.24
C ASP A 90 -17.69 -11.40 0.78
N ARG A 91 -18.08 -11.23 2.06
CA ARG A 91 -17.88 -12.27 3.07
C ARG A 91 -18.60 -13.54 2.60
N PRO A 92 -17.89 -14.65 2.37
CA PRO A 92 -18.54 -15.90 2.02
C PRO A 92 -19.45 -16.33 3.17
N GLU A 93 -20.68 -16.76 2.85
CA GLU A 93 -21.55 -17.39 3.84
C GLU A 93 -20.94 -18.74 4.22
N GLY A 94 -20.37 -18.82 5.42
CA GLY A 94 -19.97 -20.07 6.07
C GLY A 94 -18.86 -20.84 5.36
N GLN A 95 -17.60 -20.49 5.64
CA GLN A 95 -16.53 -21.49 5.67
C GLN A 95 -15.37 -21.01 6.54
N GLU A 96 -14.96 -21.83 7.49
CA GLU A 96 -13.73 -21.60 8.25
C GLU A 96 -12.54 -21.84 7.33
N HIS A 97 -11.68 -20.83 7.17
CA HIS A 97 -10.41 -21.01 6.48
C HIS A 97 -9.42 -21.71 7.41
N VAL A 98 -9.07 -22.96 7.10
CA VAL A 98 -8.06 -23.71 7.86
C VAL A 98 -6.67 -23.30 7.39
N TRP A 99 -6.02 -22.40 8.12
CA TRP A 99 -4.67 -21.90 7.85
C TRP A 99 -3.58 -22.70 8.58
N SER A 100 -3.67 -24.02 8.61
CA SER A 100 -2.79 -24.89 9.41
C SER A 100 -1.31 -24.82 9.01
N GLN A 101 -1.01 -24.36 7.80
CA GLN A 101 0.36 -24.17 7.31
C GLN A 101 1.04 -22.88 7.77
N ILE A 102 0.31 -21.84 8.21
CA ILE A 102 0.91 -20.53 8.53
C ILE A 102 1.90 -20.61 9.70
N PRO A 103 1.58 -21.26 10.84
CA PRO A 103 2.53 -21.38 11.95
C PRO A 103 3.84 -22.06 11.53
N LYS A 104 3.73 -23.11 10.69
CA LYS A 104 4.90 -23.82 10.15
C LYS A 104 5.80 -22.92 9.29
N TRP A 105 5.24 -21.96 8.57
CA TRP A 105 6.02 -21.01 7.77
C TRP A 105 6.68 -19.93 8.62
N LEU A 106 6.03 -19.49 9.70
CA LEU A 106 6.58 -18.49 10.63
C LEU A 106 7.78 -19.03 11.42
N GLU A 107 7.79 -20.33 11.74
CA GLU A 107 8.90 -20.99 12.44
C GLU A 107 10.04 -21.43 11.50
N MET A 108 9.86 -21.27 10.19
CA MET A 108 10.83 -21.74 9.21
C MET A 108 12.04 -20.81 9.14
N PRO A 109 13.28 -21.34 9.09
CA PRO A 109 14.46 -20.53 8.82
C PRO A 109 14.32 -19.77 7.50
N VAL A 110 14.78 -18.52 7.47
CA VAL A 110 14.65 -17.62 6.31
C VAL A 110 15.24 -18.23 5.03
N ASP A 111 16.36 -18.95 5.13
CA ASP A 111 16.99 -19.62 3.97
C ASP A 111 16.12 -20.75 3.38
N GLU A 112 15.37 -21.47 4.22
CA GLU A 112 14.42 -22.49 3.76
C GLU A 112 13.18 -21.84 3.14
N LEU A 113 12.72 -20.72 3.72
CA LEU A 113 11.64 -19.91 3.14
C LEU A 113 12.03 -19.41 1.74
N TYR A 114 13.29 -19.01 1.53
CA TYR A 114 13.78 -18.58 0.23
C TYR A 114 13.82 -19.67 -0.85
N LYS A 115 13.85 -20.95 -0.46
CA LYS A 115 13.75 -22.06 -1.44
C LYS A 115 12.34 -22.23 -1.99
N ILE A 116 11.32 -21.84 -1.22
CA ILE A 116 9.91 -21.95 -1.60
C ILE A 116 9.32 -20.61 -2.08
N SER A 117 9.93 -19.49 -1.69
CA SER A 117 9.53 -18.15 -2.08
C SER A 117 10.72 -17.20 -2.11
N LEU A 118 11.10 -16.71 -3.30
CA LEU A 118 12.16 -15.72 -3.46
C LEU A 118 11.75 -14.30 -3.02
N TYR A 119 10.57 -14.19 -2.40
CA TYR A 119 10.00 -12.93 -1.95
C TYR A 119 10.92 -12.29 -0.90
N GLY A 120 11.43 -11.09 -1.21
CA GLY A 120 12.27 -10.30 -0.30
C GLY A 120 13.77 -10.57 -0.36
N LYS A 121 14.26 -11.50 -1.21
CA LYS A 121 15.70 -11.64 -1.48
C LYS A 121 16.22 -10.41 -2.23
N SER A 122 17.32 -9.78 -1.77
CA SER A 122 17.92 -8.64 -2.49
C SER A 122 18.23 -9.02 -3.94
N GLY A 123 17.94 -8.09 -4.86
CA GLY A 123 18.01 -8.29 -6.30
C GLY A 123 16.82 -9.03 -6.92
N SER A 124 15.90 -9.63 -6.13
CA SER A 124 14.72 -10.29 -6.69
C SER A 124 13.72 -9.28 -7.23
N LEU A 125 12.99 -9.70 -8.26
CA LEU A 125 11.93 -8.91 -8.88
C LEU A 125 10.59 -9.21 -8.19
N PHE A 126 9.85 -8.15 -7.91
CA PHE A 126 8.50 -8.19 -7.39
C PHE A 126 7.57 -7.51 -8.40
N PHE A 127 6.58 -8.26 -8.87
CA PHE A 127 5.59 -7.82 -9.84
C PHE A 127 4.31 -7.44 -9.07
N LEU A 128 3.94 -6.16 -9.12
CA LEU A 128 2.87 -5.61 -8.30
C LEU A 128 1.84 -4.91 -9.19
N GLY A 129 0.69 -5.54 -9.37
CA GLY A 129 -0.46 -4.95 -10.08
C GLY A 129 -1.34 -4.14 -9.12
N LEU A 130 -1.50 -2.85 -9.37
CA LEU A 130 -2.31 -1.96 -8.53
C LEU A 130 -3.12 -0.95 -9.35
N PRO A 131 -4.32 -0.55 -8.87
CA PRO A 131 -5.07 0.56 -9.46
C PRO A 131 -4.35 1.88 -9.16
N ARG A 132 -3.75 2.48 -10.19
CA ARG A 132 -3.07 3.78 -10.16
C ARG A 132 -4.07 4.91 -10.40
N GLY A 133 -3.97 5.97 -9.61
CA GLY A 133 -4.75 7.19 -9.79
C GLY A 133 -4.46 8.16 -8.65
N SER A 134 -5.41 9.05 -8.33
CA SER A 134 -5.26 9.92 -7.17
C SER A 134 -5.41 9.12 -5.87
N ASP A 135 -4.58 9.40 -4.87
CA ASP A 135 -4.59 8.70 -3.59
C ASP A 135 -5.98 8.64 -2.96
N THR A 136 -6.61 7.46 -2.96
CA THR A 136 -8.01 7.29 -2.57
C THR A 136 -8.23 6.01 -1.78
N VAL A 137 -9.06 6.10 -0.75
CA VAL A 137 -9.68 4.93 -0.10
C VAL A 137 -11.09 4.77 -0.65
N VAL A 138 -11.34 3.68 -1.36
CA VAL A 138 -12.70 3.22 -1.69
C VAL A 138 -13.10 2.26 -0.58
N PHE A 139 -13.93 2.75 0.35
CA PHE A 139 -14.14 2.07 1.61
C PHE A 139 -14.61 0.62 1.42
N ASN A 140 -14.09 -0.31 2.23
CA ASN A 140 -14.39 -1.74 2.18
C ASN A 140 -14.33 -2.41 0.79
N LEU A 141 -13.59 -1.84 -0.17
CA LEU A 141 -13.47 -2.34 -1.54
C LEU A 141 -12.00 -2.43 -1.93
N HIS A 142 -11.35 -1.29 -2.17
CA HIS A 142 -9.95 -1.22 -2.60
C HIS A 142 -9.34 0.16 -2.29
N ARG A 143 -8.05 0.31 -2.59
CA ARG A 143 -7.35 1.59 -2.55
C ARG A 143 -6.94 1.94 -3.97
N ILE A 144 -6.98 3.22 -4.32
CA ILE A 144 -6.35 3.74 -5.52
C ILE A 144 -5.03 4.35 -5.09
N TYR A 145 -3.94 3.88 -5.70
CA TYR A 145 -2.58 4.17 -5.30
C TYR A 145 -2.08 5.37 -6.09
N GLY A 146 -2.01 6.50 -5.39
CA GLY A 146 -1.35 7.69 -5.88
C GLY A 146 0.10 7.79 -5.42
N PRO A 147 0.77 8.91 -5.71
CA PRO A 147 2.18 9.06 -5.42
C PRO A 147 2.54 8.92 -3.95
N LEU A 148 1.64 9.27 -3.03
CA LEU A 148 1.91 9.17 -1.59
C LEU A 148 1.94 7.71 -1.14
N ARG A 149 0.93 6.91 -1.52
CA ARG A 149 0.90 5.48 -1.17
C ARG A 149 1.95 4.68 -1.93
N LEU A 150 2.16 4.97 -3.22
CA LEU A 150 3.19 4.27 -3.98
C LEU A 150 4.58 4.52 -3.39
N ALA A 151 4.90 5.75 -2.98
CA ALA A 151 6.16 6.06 -2.31
C ALA A 151 6.40 5.17 -1.08
N MET A 152 5.38 5.01 -0.22
CA MET A 152 5.47 4.14 0.96
C MET A 152 5.58 2.66 0.59
N VAL A 153 4.80 2.18 -0.38
CA VAL A 153 4.84 0.78 -0.85
C VAL A 153 6.17 0.42 -1.49
N MET A 154 6.75 1.35 -2.26
CA MET A 154 8.00 1.16 -3.00
C MET A 154 9.24 1.42 -2.15
N THR A 155 9.09 1.84 -0.88
CA THR A 155 10.24 2.09 0.01
C THR A 155 11.07 0.82 0.19
N GLY A 156 12.38 0.92 -0.05
CA GLY A 156 13.30 -0.22 -0.03
C GLY A 156 13.27 -1.10 -1.29
N TYR A 157 12.70 -0.58 -2.37
CA TYR A 157 12.73 -1.16 -3.71
C TYR A 157 13.14 -0.10 -4.73
N GLU A 158 13.68 -0.56 -5.85
CA GLU A 158 13.88 0.24 -7.05
C GLU A 158 12.78 -0.04 -8.06
N LEU A 159 12.15 1.00 -8.60
CA LEU A 159 11.22 0.86 -9.71
C LEU A 159 11.98 0.58 -11.01
N VAL A 160 11.84 -0.62 -11.54
CA VAL A 160 12.54 -1.08 -12.76
C VAL A 160 11.74 -0.74 -14.02
N ALA A 161 10.43 -1.00 -14.00
CA ALA A 161 9.54 -0.78 -15.14
C ALA A 161 8.09 -0.65 -14.69
N THR A 162 7.28 -0.01 -15.52
CA THR A 162 5.82 0.01 -15.38
C THR A 162 5.21 -0.47 -16.69
N PHE A 163 4.29 -1.42 -16.64
CA PHE A 163 3.56 -1.91 -17.80
C PHE A 163 2.08 -1.57 -17.67
N ARG A 164 1.43 -1.33 -18.80
CA ARG A 164 0.03 -0.90 -18.87
C ARG A 164 -0.71 -1.70 -19.92
N ASP A 165 -1.95 -2.02 -19.60
CA ASP A 165 -2.87 -2.74 -20.48
C ASP A 165 -2.21 -4.01 -21.04
N ASP A 166 -2.24 -4.18 -22.36
CA ASP A 166 -1.63 -5.28 -23.10
C ASP A 166 -0.28 -4.90 -23.74
N SER A 167 0.27 -3.73 -23.42
CA SER A 167 1.52 -3.25 -24.00
C SER A 167 2.74 -3.98 -23.40
N PRO A 168 3.60 -4.60 -24.24
CA PRO A 168 4.87 -5.16 -23.78
C PRO A 168 5.96 -4.09 -23.61
N VAL A 169 5.66 -2.81 -23.89
CA VAL A 169 6.62 -1.71 -23.81
C VAL A 169 6.47 -1.00 -22.45
N PRO A 170 7.57 -0.81 -21.69
CA PRO A 170 7.49 -0.13 -20.41
C PRO A 170 7.11 1.34 -20.59
N ALA A 171 6.16 1.80 -19.78
CA ALA A 171 5.73 3.18 -19.70
C ALA A 171 6.61 3.96 -18.71
N SER A 172 7.01 5.17 -19.08
CA SER A 172 7.55 6.13 -18.13
C SER A 172 6.41 6.74 -17.32
N LEU A 173 6.60 6.86 -16.00
CA LEU A 173 5.64 7.52 -15.12
C LEU A 173 5.96 9.01 -15.03
N ASP A 174 4.97 9.81 -15.37
CA ASP A 174 4.92 11.23 -15.06
C ASP A 174 3.78 11.55 -14.10
N ARG A 175 3.79 12.77 -13.57
CA ARG A 175 2.80 13.24 -12.61
C ARG A 175 1.37 13.21 -13.15
N SER A 176 1.18 13.56 -14.42
CA SER A 176 -0.15 13.68 -15.03
C SER A 176 -0.91 12.36 -15.07
N HIS A 177 -0.18 11.23 -15.09
CA HIS A 177 -0.79 9.91 -14.98
C HIS A 177 -1.57 9.71 -13.68
N PHE A 178 -1.27 10.43 -12.60
CA PHE A 178 -2.00 10.28 -11.33
C PHE A 178 -3.24 11.17 -11.23
N ASP A 179 -3.39 12.12 -12.14
CA ASP A 179 -4.43 13.15 -12.11
C ASP A 179 -5.68 12.71 -12.93
N LEU A 180 -6.15 11.48 -12.68
CA LEU A 180 -7.29 10.87 -13.39
C LEU A 180 -8.67 11.36 -12.92
N GLY A 181 -8.71 12.18 -11.86
CA GLY A 181 -9.94 12.59 -11.20
C GLY A 181 -10.36 11.64 -10.07
N ARG A 182 -11.28 12.10 -9.23
CA ARG A 182 -11.68 11.38 -8.01
C ARG A 182 -12.31 10.02 -8.36
N GLY A 183 -11.73 8.94 -7.82
CA GLY A 183 -12.23 7.58 -7.98
C GLY A 183 -11.91 6.91 -9.31
N GLN A 184 -11.32 7.65 -10.25
CA GLN A 184 -10.85 7.10 -11.52
C GLN A 184 -9.48 6.48 -11.31
N PHE A 185 -9.26 5.31 -11.93
CA PHE A 185 -7.99 4.61 -11.88
C PHE A 185 -7.75 3.81 -13.15
N VAL A 186 -6.47 3.49 -13.38
CA VAL A 186 -6.01 2.55 -14.40
C VAL A 186 -5.20 1.47 -13.69
N GLN A 187 -5.28 0.22 -14.15
CA GLN A 187 -4.44 -0.86 -13.61
C GLN A 187 -3.07 -0.81 -14.25
N ASP A 188 -2.03 -0.62 -13.44
CA ASP A 188 -0.64 -0.69 -13.88
C ASP A 188 0.04 -1.86 -13.18
N LEU A 189 0.98 -2.50 -13.90
CA LEU A 189 1.90 -3.48 -13.35
C LEU A 189 3.26 -2.82 -13.09
N PHE A 190 3.63 -2.70 -11.81
CA PHE A 190 4.93 -2.19 -11.40
C PHE A 190 5.90 -3.36 -11.22
N VAL A 191 7.08 -3.25 -11.82
CA VAL A 191 8.19 -4.17 -11.62
C VAL A 191 9.19 -3.52 -10.68
N LEU A 192 9.31 -4.08 -9.49
CA LEU A 192 10.15 -3.58 -8.42
C LEU A 192 11.33 -4.52 -8.21
N ARG A 193 12.53 -3.99 -8.01
CA ARG A 193 13.70 -4.76 -7.60
C ARG A 193 13.97 -4.53 -6.13
N LYS A 194 14.10 -5.60 -5.35
CA LYS A 194 14.45 -5.49 -3.94
C LYS A 194 15.88 -4.96 -3.77
N LEU A 195 16.04 -3.84 -3.05
CA LEU A 195 17.34 -3.31 -2.63
C LEU A 195 17.91 -4.18 -1.50
#